data_AF-A0A522INH9-F1
#
_entry.id   AF-A0A522INH9-F1
#
_cell.length_a   1.000
_cell.length_b   1.000
_cell.length_c   1.000
_cell.angle_alpha   90.00
_cell.angle_beta   90.00
_cell.angle_gamma   90.00
#
_symmetry.space_group_name_H-M   'P 1'
#
loop_
_entity.id
_entity.type
_entity.pdbx_description
1 polymer ?
#
loop_
_entity_poly.entity_id
_entity_poly.type
_entity_poly.pdbx_seq_one_letter_code
_entity_poly.pdbx_strand_id
1 'polypeptide(L)'
;MFRQLDYQDRVLDSLDAYLDALNEKKGRADRVAEFALREPDLALPIPDFVEEAWEDLRNQGRLPVSRATIPFSRRIDGCDRPVPDVVLKVPTGGGKTWLAVAGVSRIMGQYLRSNAGFVLWIVPNEAIYTQTLKHLKDRQHPYRQALDRAAAGADRVLIMEKADRLDARDVESHLCVMLL
;
A
#
# COMPACT_ATOMS: atom_id res chain seq x y z
N MET A 1 15.67 -11.75 -17.91
CA MET A 1 15.42 -12.23 -16.53
C MET A 1 15.56 -11.04 -15.60
N PHE A 2 14.55 -10.72 -14.80
CA PHE A 2 14.62 -9.59 -13.85
C PHE A 2 15.57 -9.98 -12.70
N ARG A 3 16.62 -9.20 -12.45
CA ARG A 3 17.56 -9.45 -11.34
C ARG A 3 17.02 -8.77 -10.09
N GLN A 4 16.60 -9.56 -9.12
CA GLN A 4 16.26 -9.10 -7.78
C GLN A 4 17.55 -8.66 -7.06
N LEU A 5 17.49 -7.52 -6.37
CA LEU A 5 18.63 -6.94 -5.66
C LEU A 5 18.38 -7.08 -4.16
N ASP A 6 19.38 -7.49 -3.37
CA ASP A 6 19.21 -7.81 -1.94
C ASP A 6 18.59 -6.68 -1.10
N TYR A 7 18.79 -5.41 -1.48
CA TYR A 7 18.16 -4.31 -0.76
C TYR A 7 16.65 -4.20 -1.05
N GLN A 8 16.17 -4.71 -2.19
CA GLN A 8 14.74 -4.75 -2.49
C GLN A 8 14.03 -5.66 -1.50
N ASP A 9 14.65 -6.79 -1.14
CA ASP A 9 14.12 -7.72 -0.14
C ASP A 9 14.07 -7.05 1.23
N ARG A 10 15.15 -6.42 1.67
CA ARG A 10 15.15 -5.67 2.95
C ARG A 10 14.08 -4.58 3.01
N VAL A 11 13.84 -3.87 1.90
CA VAL A 11 12.79 -2.85 1.82
C VAL A 11 11.40 -3.50 1.97
N LEU A 12 11.20 -4.63 1.30
CA LEU A 12 9.93 -5.35 1.34
C LEU A 12 9.69 -6.03 2.69
N ASP A 13 10.72 -6.59 3.33
CA ASP A 13 10.64 -7.15 4.68
C ASP A 13 10.29 -6.08 5.72
N SER A 14 10.81 -4.87 5.54
CA SER A 14 10.46 -3.71 6.38
C SER A 14 9.00 -3.29 6.17
N LEU A 15 8.50 -3.38 4.94
CA LEU A 15 7.08 -3.14 4.63
C LEU A 15 6.21 -4.24 5.25
N ASP A 16 6.56 -5.51 5.10
CA ASP A 16 5.84 -6.65 5.68
C ASP A 16 5.72 -6.49 7.21
N ALA A 17 6.83 -6.16 7.89
CA ALA A 17 6.85 -5.86 9.32
C ALA A 17 5.89 -4.74 9.73
N TYR A 18 5.78 -3.69 8.90
CA TYR A 18 4.87 -2.58 9.14
C TYR A 18 3.41 -2.95 8.91
N LEU A 19 3.12 -3.70 7.85
CA LEU A 19 1.76 -4.18 7.57
C LEU A 19 1.26 -5.14 8.66
N ASP A 20 2.13 -5.99 9.21
CA ASP A 20 1.81 -6.86 10.35
C ASP A 20 1.44 -6.05 11.60
N ALA A 21 2.27 -5.08 11.97
CA ALA A 21 2.00 -4.20 13.11
C ALA A 21 0.69 -3.41 12.89
N LEU A 22 0.46 -2.88 11.69
CA LEU A 22 -0.78 -2.20 11.34
C LEU A 22 -2.00 -3.09 11.48
N ASN A 23 -1.94 -4.33 10.98
CA ASN A 23 -3.05 -5.28 11.08
C ASN A 23 -3.42 -5.57 12.54
N GLU A 24 -2.42 -5.79 13.40
CA GLU A 24 -2.65 -6.03 14.83
C GLU A 24 -3.32 -4.83 15.50
N LYS A 25 -2.75 -3.62 15.35
CA LYS A 25 -3.29 -2.42 15.99
C LYS A 25 -4.65 -2.03 15.41
N LYS A 26 -4.83 -2.19 14.09
CA LYS A 26 -6.10 -1.93 13.41
C LYS A 26 -7.20 -2.85 13.91
N GLY A 27 -6.94 -4.16 14.07
CA GLY A 27 -7.91 -5.09 14.61
C GLY A 27 -8.34 -4.78 16.05
N ARG A 28 -7.49 -4.09 16.83
CA ARG A 28 -7.88 -3.55 18.13
C ARG A 28 -8.71 -2.27 18.00
N ALA A 29 -8.27 -1.32 17.18
CA ALA A 29 -8.98 -0.06 16.97
C ALA A 29 -10.39 -0.28 16.38
N ASP A 30 -10.54 -1.19 15.42
CA ASP A 30 -11.83 -1.54 14.82
C ASP A 30 -12.79 -2.16 15.86
N ARG A 31 -12.30 -3.01 16.77
CA ARG A 31 -13.11 -3.55 17.88
C ARG A 31 -13.54 -2.47 18.88
N VAL A 32 -12.65 -1.52 19.19
CA VAL A 32 -13.00 -0.39 20.07
C VAL A 32 -14.03 0.51 19.39
N ALA A 33 -13.89 0.78 18.10
CA ALA A 33 -14.85 1.56 17.32
C ALA A 33 -16.23 0.88 17.28
N GLU A 34 -16.28 -0.44 17.04
CA GLU A 34 -17.52 -1.20 17.06
C GLU A 34 -18.19 -1.18 18.45
N PHE A 35 -17.41 -1.28 19.52
CA PHE A 35 -17.93 -1.17 20.88
C PHE A 35 -18.43 0.25 21.20
N ALA A 36 -17.70 1.28 20.80
CA ALA A 36 -18.10 2.68 20.98
C ALA A 36 -19.41 3.02 20.24
N LEU A 37 -19.68 2.37 19.09
CA LEU A 37 -20.97 2.49 18.39
C LEU A 37 -22.12 1.83 19.15
N ARG A 38 -21.86 0.78 19.94
CA ARG A 38 -22.87 0.08 20.75
C ARG A 38 -23.15 0.78 22.08
N GLU A 39 -22.13 1.41 22.67
CA GLU A 39 -22.18 2.08 23.97
C GLU A 39 -21.75 3.55 23.84
N PRO A 40 -22.54 4.40 23.15
CA PRO A 40 -22.14 5.77 22.84
C PRO A 40 -21.92 6.64 24.07
N ASP A 41 -22.60 6.35 25.18
CA ASP A 41 -22.52 7.11 26.44
C ASP A 41 -21.14 7.05 27.10
N LEU A 42 -20.33 6.02 26.80
CA LEU A 42 -18.99 5.87 27.36
C LEU A 42 -17.94 6.77 26.68
N ALA A 43 -18.26 7.38 25.53
CA ALA A 43 -17.39 8.31 24.80
C ALA A 43 -15.94 7.80 24.63
N LEU A 44 -15.78 6.51 24.33
CA LEU A 44 -14.46 5.87 24.25
C LEU A 44 -13.66 6.41 23.05
N PRO A 45 -12.43 6.90 23.27
CA PRO A 45 -11.59 7.35 22.16
C PRO A 45 -11.13 6.14 21.33
N ILE A 46 -11.29 6.23 20.02
CA ILE A 46 -10.78 5.22 19.08
C ILE A 46 -9.25 5.39 18.99
N PRO A 47 -8.46 4.35 19.27
CA PRO A 47 -7.00 4.43 19.19
C PRO A 47 -6.50 4.74 17.78
N ASP A 48 -5.45 5.55 17.65
CA ASP A 48 -4.76 5.75 16.38
C ASP A 48 -3.86 4.54 16.10
N PHE A 49 -4.40 3.57 15.37
CA PHE A 49 -3.69 2.33 15.07
C PHE A 49 -2.40 2.54 14.25
N VAL A 50 -2.27 3.67 13.55
CA VAL A 50 -1.09 3.96 12.71
C VAL A 50 0.05 4.47 13.59
N GLU A 51 -0.26 5.38 14.52
CA GLU A 51 0.70 5.84 15.53
C GLU A 51 1.16 4.69 16.41
N GLU A 52 0.24 3.85 16.89
CA GLU A 52 0.57 2.70 17.72
C GLU A 52 1.43 1.67 17.01
N ALA A 53 1.19 1.43 15.71
CA ALA A 53 2.03 0.53 14.92
C ALA A 53 3.45 1.10 14.75
N TRP A 54 3.58 2.42 14.52
CA TRP A 54 4.88 3.08 14.46
C TRP A 54 5.65 2.99 15.79
N GLU A 55 4.96 3.26 16.89
CA GLU A 55 5.51 3.22 18.24
C GLU A 55 5.95 1.81 18.65
N ASP A 56 5.17 0.80 18.29
CA ASP A 56 5.53 -0.60 18.52
C ASP A 56 6.81 -0.99 17.78
N LEU A 57 6.92 -0.65 16.49
CA LEU A 57 8.14 -0.87 15.72
C LEU A 57 9.33 -0.08 16.27
N ARG A 58 9.11 1.14 16.77
CA ARG A 58 10.15 1.96 17.40
C ARG A 58 10.68 1.29 18.66
N ASN A 59 9.79 0.84 19.54
CA ASN A 59 10.14 0.19 20.80
C ASN A 59 10.86 -1.14 20.59
N GLN A 60 10.53 -1.86 19.51
CA GLN A 60 11.22 -3.08 19.10
C GLN A 60 12.56 -2.81 18.36
N GLY A 61 12.92 -1.56 18.09
CA GLY A 61 14.12 -1.21 17.32
C GLY A 61 14.05 -1.63 15.84
N ARG A 62 12.83 -1.82 15.30
CA ARG A 62 12.58 -2.31 13.93
C ARG A 62 12.41 -1.20 12.90
N LEU A 63 12.35 0.06 13.32
CA LEU A 63 12.35 1.18 12.39
C LEU A 63 13.70 1.27 11.64
N PRO A 64 13.70 1.72 10.37
CA PRO A 64 14.95 2.00 9.66
C PRO A 64 15.81 2.99 10.46
N VAL A 65 17.14 2.81 10.42
CA VAL A 65 18.10 3.68 11.15
C VAL A 65 17.87 5.16 10.87
N SER A 66 17.54 5.52 9.63
CA SER A 66 17.24 6.90 9.23
C SER A 66 15.95 7.49 9.83
N ARG A 67 15.13 6.68 10.49
CA ARG A 67 13.85 7.05 11.07
C ARG A 67 13.78 6.83 12.59
N ALA A 68 14.76 6.15 13.19
CA ALA A 68 14.76 5.82 14.61
C ALA A 68 14.59 7.03 15.55
N THR A 69 15.10 8.21 15.15
CA THR A 69 15.00 9.45 15.92
C THR A 69 13.93 10.41 15.41
N ILE A 70 13.22 10.05 14.34
CA ILE A 70 12.22 10.91 13.71
C ILE A 70 10.85 10.64 14.37
N PRO A 71 10.13 11.68 14.83
CA PRO A 71 8.83 11.49 15.43
C PRO A 71 7.82 10.98 14.39
N PHE A 72 6.76 10.32 14.89
CA PHE A 72 5.64 9.92 14.06
C PHE A 72 5.01 11.15 13.38
N SER A 73 4.69 11.02 12.09
CA SER A 73 4.02 12.07 11.32
C SER A 73 2.62 11.60 10.96
N ARG A 74 1.64 12.10 11.71
CA ARG A 74 0.24 11.71 11.55
C ARG A 74 -0.30 12.13 10.18
N ARG A 75 -1.03 11.22 9.54
CA ARG A 75 -1.82 11.45 8.31
C ARG A 75 -3.27 11.12 8.60
N ILE A 76 -4.17 12.00 8.16
CA ILE A 76 -5.61 11.83 8.28
C ILE A 76 -6.26 12.03 6.92
N ASP A 77 -7.35 11.30 6.67
CA ASP A 77 -8.16 11.51 5.47
C ASP A 77 -9.24 12.57 5.69
N GLY A 78 -10.04 12.85 4.66
CA GLY A 78 -11.14 13.81 4.73
C GLY A 78 -12.33 13.39 5.61
N CYS A 79 -12.24 12.22 6.26
CA CYS A 79 -13.22 11.70 7.22
C CYS A 79 -12.60 11.56 8.62
N ASP A 80 -11.48 12.26 8.88
CA ASP A 80 -10.75 12.26 10.16
C ASP A 80 -10.24 10.89 10.61
N ARG A 81 -10.04 9.95 9.69
CA ARG A 81 -9.49 8.62 9.99
C ARG A 81 -7.97 8.62 9.82
N PRO A 82 -7.22 7.91 10.69
CA PRO A 82 -5.79 7.71 10.50
C PRO A 82 -5.49 6.97 9.18
N VAL A 83 -4.50 7.44 8.44
CA VAL A 83 -4.06 6.87 7.16
C VAL A 83 -2.63 6.34 7.28
N PRO A 84 -2.39 5.03 7.05
CA PRO A 84 -1.04 4.51 6.94
C PRO A 84 -0.28 5.15 5.77
N ASP A 85 0.96 5.55 6.01
CA ASP A 85 1.82 6.19 5.01
C ASP A 85 3.24 5.61 5.08
N VAL A 86 3.82 5.32 3.92
CA VAL A 86 5.17 4.75 3.81
C VAL A 86 5.97 5.40 2.70
N VAL A 87 7.26 5.61 2.95
CA VAL A 87 8.19 6.15 1.97
C VAL A 87 9.36 5.19 1.81
N LEU A 88 9.46 4.58 0.64
CA LEU A 88 10.58 3.71 0.28
C LEU A 88 11.71 4.54 -0.33
N LYS A 89 12.84 4.67 0.37
CA LYS A 89 14.03 5.36 -0.15
C LYS A 89 14.82 4.42 -1.05
N VAL A 90 14.78 4.68 -2.37
CA VAL A 90 15.36 3.80 -3.39
C VAL A 90 16.26 4.59 -4.33
N PRO A 91 17.50 4.14 -4.60
CA PRO A 91 18.41 4.83 -5.51
C PRO A 91 17.92 4.81 -6.97
N THR A 92 18.49 5.66 -7.81
CA THR A 92 18.31 5.58 -9.27
C THR A 92 18.82 4.23 -9.79
N GLY A 93 18.11 3.64 -10.76
CA GLY A 93 18.37 2.25 -11.19
C GLY A 93 17.91 1.17 -10.20
N GLY A 94 17.49 1.55 -8.99
CA GLY A 94 17.10 0.63 -7.94
C GLY A 94 15.70 0.01 -8.07
N GLY A 95 15.15 -0.12 -9.28
CA GLY A 95 13.87 -0.81 -9.48
C GLY A 95 12.69 -0.23 -8.67
N LYS A 96 12.56 1.10 -8.61
CA LYS A 96 11.46 1.79 -7.92
C LYS A 96 10.08 1.24 -8.31
N THR A 97 9.85 1.08 -9.62
CA THR A 97 8.59 0.56 -10.15
C THR A 97 8.34 -0.89 -9.71
N TRP A 98 9.39 -1.72 -9.64
CA TRP A 98 9.27 -3.08 -9.12
C TRP A 98 8.85 -3.09 -7.65
N LEU A 99 9.52 -2.30 -6.82
CA LEU A 99 9.17 -2.17 -5.40
C LEU A 99 7.75 -1.65 -5.19
N ALA A 100 7.31 -0.70 -6.01
CA ALA A 100 5.94 -0.20 -5.97
C ALA A 100 4.92 -1.30 -6.30
N VAL A 101 5.12 -2.06 -7.40
CA VAL A 101 4.22 -3.19 -7.73
C VAL A 101 4.25 -4.28 -6.64
N ALA A 102 5.44 -4.66 -6.17
CA ALA A 102 5.57 -5.67 -5.11
C ALA A 102 4.95 -5.20 -3.78
N GLY A 103 4.97 -3.89 -3.52
CA GLY A 103 4.28 -3.25 -2.41
C GLY A 103 2.76 -3.31 -2.56
N VAL A 104 2.22 -3.05 -3.77
CA VAL A 104 0.79 -3.25 -4.05
C VAL A 104 0.38 -4.70 -3.75
N SER A 105 1.14 -5.69 -4.20
CA SER A 105 0.83 -7.09 -3.92
C SER A 105 0.74 -7.40 -2.41
N ARG A 106 1.64 -6.83 -1.59
CA ARG A 106 1.63 -6.99 -0.12
C ARG A 106 0.46 -6.27 0.52
N ILE A 107 0.20 -5.03 0.14
CA ILE A 107 -0.91 -4.24 0.67
C ILE A 107 -2.24 -4.93 0.35
N MET A 108 -2.44 -5.38 -0.89
CA MET A 108 -3.65 -6.09 -1.30
C MET A 108 -3.81 -7.42 -0.55
N GLY A 109 -2.75 -8.25 -0.50
CA GLY A 109 -2.81 -9.59 0.09
C GLY A 109 -2.83 -9.63 1.61
N GLN A 110 -1.94 -8.88 2.28
CA GLN A 110 -1.73 -8.96 3.73
C GLN A 110 -2.58 -7.94 4.50
N TYR A 111 -2.64 -6.70 4.02
CA TYR A 111 -3.32 -5.62 4.74
C TYR A 111 -4.81 -5.55 4.41
N LEU A 112 -5.15 -5.37 3.14
CA LEU A 112 -6.54 -5.26 2.68
C LEU A 112 -7.24 -6.62 2.59
N ARG A 113 -6.47 -7.71 2.44
CA ARG A 113 -6.98 -9.08 2.20
C ARG A 113 -8.00 -9.12 1.05
N SER A 114 -7.69 -8.41 -0.02
CA SER A 114 -8.54 -8.28 -1.20
C SER A 114 -7.71 -8.44 -2.48
N ASN A 115 -8.36 -8.99 -3.51
CA ASN A 115 -7.79 -9.10 -4.86
C ASN A 115 -8.40 -8.07 -5.83
N ALA A 116 -9.31 -7.25 -5.34
CA ALA A 116 -9.95 -6.15 -6.09
C ALA A 116 -9.84 -4.85 -5.29
N GLY A 117 -9.77 -3.74 -5.99
CA GLY A 117 -9.57 -2.43 -5.38
C GLY A 117 -9.03 -1.41 -6.38
N PHE A 118 -8.68 -0.24 -5.87
CA PHE A 118 -8.22 0.88 -6.68
C PHE A 118 -6.83 1.34 -6.23
N VAL A 119 -5.92 1.46 -7.19
CA VAL A 119 -4.57 1.97 -7.02
C VAL A 119 -4.40 3.20 -7.89
N LEU A 120 -4.10 4.32 -7.25
CA LEU A 120 -3.69 5.54 -7.94
C LEU A 120 -2.17 5.55 -8.09
N TRP A 121 -1.68 5.52 -9.33
CA TRP A 121 -0.27 5.51 -9.64
C TRP A 121 0.13 6.84 -10.26
N ILE A 122 0.78 7.70 -9.48
CA ILE A 122 1.17 9.05 -9.93
C ILE A 122 2.65 9.06 -10.33
N VAL A 123 2.95 9.64 -11.50
CA VAL A 123 4.33 9.82 -11.99
C VAL A 123 4.62 11.29 -12.28
N PRO A 124 5.89 11.74 -12.19
CA PRO A 124 6.19 13.17 -12.22
C PRO A 124 6.33 13.77 -13.63
N ASN A 125 6.41 12.94 -14.68
CA ASN A 125 6.56 13.42 -16.06
C ASN A 125 6.10 12.38 -17.10
N GLU A 126 5.91 12.88 -18.33
CA GLU A 126 5.41 12.11 -19.47
C GLU A 126 6.32 10.95 -19.89
N ALA A 127 7.63 11.10 -19.80
CA ALA A 127 8.56 10.03 -20.18
C ALA A 127 8.42 8.82 -19.24
N ILE A 128 8.30 9.06 -17.94
CA ILE A 128 8.05 8.02 -16.94
C ILE A 128 6.64 7.44 -17.10
N TYR A 129 5.65 8.29 -17.42
CA TYR A 129 4.28 7.86 -17.72
C TYR A 129 4.23 6.85 -18.85
N THR A 130 4.69 7.24 -20.04
CA THR A 130 4.66 6.41 -21.24
C THR A 130 5.41 5.09 -21.02
N GLN A 131 6.58 5.12 -20.36
CA GLN A 131 7.34 3.91 -20.07
C GLN A 131 6.61 2.99 -19.09
N THR A 132 6.03 3.54 -18.02
CA THR A 132 5.31 2.77 -17.00
C THR A 132 4.06 2.16 -17.60
N LEU A 133 3.27 2.94 -18.36
CA LEU A 133 2.07 2.47 -19.05
C LEU A 133 2.36 1.28 -19.95
N LYS A 134 3.40 1.38 -20.79
CA LYS A 134 3.85 0.30 -21.67
C LYS A 134 4.14 -0.98 -20.89
N HIS A 135 4.90 -0.88 -19.79
CA HIS A 135 5.26 -2.03 -18.97
C HIS A 135 4.09 -2.62 -18.18
N LEU A 136 3.11 -1.81 -17.77
CA LEU A 136 1.92 -2.31 -17.06
C LEU A 136 0.89 -2.95 -18.01
N LYS A 137 0.81 -2.48 -19.26
CA LYS A 137 -0.06 -3.07 -20.29
C LYS A 137 0.48 -4.38 -20.87
N ASP A 138 1.80 -4.55 -20.90
CA ASP A 138 2.43 -5.79 -21.37
C ASP A 138 2.29 -6.94 -20.36
N ARG A 139 1.44 -7.93 -20.67
CA ARG A 139 1.19 -9.13 -19.83
C ARG A 139 2.41 -10.03 -19.64
N GLN A 140 3.41 -9.93 -20.51
CA GLN A 140 4.66 -10.67 -20.35
C GLN A 140 5.67 -9.92 -19.47
N HIS A 141 5.43 -8.64 -19.21
CA HIS A 141 6.33 -7.84 -18.40
C HIS A 141 6.23 -8.23 -16.91
N PRO A 142 7.36 -8.34 -16.18
CA PRO A 142 7.35 -8.71 -14.76
C PRO A 142 6.47 -7.84 -13.86
N TYR A 143 6.33 -6.56 -14.19
CA TYR A 143 5.46 -5.64 -13.44
C TYR A 143 4.00 -6.03 -13.56
N ARG A 144 3.52 -6.30 -14.77
CA ARG A 144 2.15 -6.76 -14.98
C ARG A 144 1.91 -8.12 -14.32
N GLN A 145 2.85 -9.06 -14.44
CA GLN A 145 2.72 -10.38 -13.80
C GLN A 145 2.65 -10.31 -12.26
N ALA A 146 3.25 -9.30 -11.64
CA ALA A 146 3.16 -9.11 -10.19
C ALA A 146 1.81 -8.49 -9.77
N LEU A 147 1.25 -7.57 -10.58
CA LEU A 147 -0.13 -7.11 -10.39
C LEU A 147 -1.16 -8.23 -10.61
N ASP A 148 -0.97 -9.06 -11.65
CA ASP A 148 -1.85 -10.18 -11.96
C ASP A 148 -1.92 -11.19 -10.78
N ARG A 149 -0.77 -11.42 -10.13
CA ARG A 149 -0.72 -12.23 -8.90
C ARG A 149 -1.47 -11.58 -7.74
N ALA A 150 -1.35 -10.27 -7.57
CA ALA A 150 -2.10 -9.54 -6.54
C ALA A 150 -3.62 -9.59 -6.78
N ALA A 151 -4.05 -9.60 -8.05
CA ALA A 151 -5.45 -9.67 -8.42
C ALA A 151 -6.00 -11.11 -8.52
N ALA A 152 -5.19 -12.12 -8.22
CA ALA A 152 -5.51 -13.54 -8.39
C ALA A 152 -5.93 -13.93 -9.82
N GLY A 153 -5.32 -13.30 -10.83
CA GLY A 153 -5.54 -13.61 -12.24
C GLY A 153 -5.26 -12.43 -13.15
N ALA A 154 -4.75 -12.72 -14.34
CA ALA A 154 -4.35 -11.68 -15.28
C ALA A 154 -5.53 -10.95 -15.95
N ASP A 155 -6.72 -11.55 -15.93
CA ASP A 155 -7.98 -10.94 -16.39
C ASP A 155 -8.66 -10.12 -15.30
N ARG A 156 -8.04 -9.98 -14.12
CA ARG A 156 -8.55 -9.21 -13.00
C ARG A 156 -7.82 -7.88 -12.77
N VAL A 157 -6.90 -7.49 -13.67
CA VAL A 157 -6.17 -6.22 -13.60
C VAL A 157 -6.62 -5.30 -14.74
N LEU A 158 -7.10 -4.11 -14.37
CA LEU A 158 -7.44 -3.05 -15.30
C LEU A 158 -6.40 -1.93 -15.20
N ILE A 159 -5.65 -1.70 -16.27
CA ILE A 159 -4.71 -0.57 -16.36
C ILE A 159 -5.45 0.59 -17.02
N MET A 160 -5.63 1.66 -16.27
CA MET A 160 -6.45 2.81 -16.65
C MET A 160 -5.57 4.05 -16.81
N GLU A 161 -5.99 4.94 -17.70
CA GLU A 161 -5.38 6.26 -17.95
C GLU A 161 -6.32 7.36 -17.43
N LYS A 162 -5.81 8.60 -17.34
CA LYS A 162 -6.55 9.75 -16.79
C LYS A 162 -7.92 10.01 -17.43
N ALA A 163 -8.07 9.69 -18.71
CA ALA A 163 -9.30 9.93 -19.47
C ALA A 163 -10.31 8.77 -19.37
N ASP A 164 -9.90 7.62 -18.82
CA ASP A 164 -10.77 6.47 -18.70
C ASP A 164 -11.85 6.70 -17.65
N ARG A 165 -13.01 6.08 -17.87
CA ARG A 165 -14.13 6.15 -16.92
C ARG A 165 -13.83 5.22 -15.74
N LEU A 166 -13.99 5.73 -14.52
CA LEU A 166 -13.96 4.93 -13.29
C LEU A 166 -15.38 4.54 -12.88
N ASP A 167 -15.65 3.24 -12.81
CA ASP A 167 -16.92 2.67 -12.33
C ASP A 167 -16.68 1.89 -11.03
N ALA A 168 -17.61 2.01 -10.07
CA ALA A 168 -17.52 1.29 -8.81
C ALA A 168 -17.50 -0.23 -9.01
N ARG A 169 -18.24 -0.74 -10.00
CA ARG A 169 -18.31 -2.18 -10.30
C ARG A 169 -16.97 -2.75 -10.74
N ASP A 170 -16.15 -1.94 -11.44
CA ASP A 170 -14.81 -2.34 -11.85
C ASP A 170 -13.91 -2.47 -10.62
N VAL A 171 -13.96 -1.50 -9.70
CA VAL A 171 -13.16 -1.50 -8.46
C VAL A 171 -13.56 -2.66 -7.52
N GLU A 172 -14.83 -3.02 -7.47
CA GLU A 172 -15.34 -4.14 -6.65
C GLU A 172 -14.90 -5.52 -7.18
N SER A 173 -14.64 -5.64 -8.49
CA SER A 173 -14.37 -6.93 -9.14
C SER A 173 -12.91 -7.10 -9.61
N HIS A 174 -12.21 -6.00 -9.90
CA HIS A 174 -10.87 -5.94 -10.46
C HIS A 174 -9.92 -5.11 -9.59
N LEU A 175 -8.61 -5.37 -9.75
CA LEU A 175 -7.57 -4.43 -9.36
C LEU A 175 -7.43 -3.37 -10.45
N CYS A 176 -8.02 -2.20 -10.21
CA CYS A 176 -7.95 -1.04 -11.08
C CYS A 176 -6.70 -0.22 -10.75
N VAL A 177 -5.77 -0.08 -11.69
CA VAL A 177 -4.55 0.72 -11.55
C VAL A 177 -4.63 1.91 -12.48
N MET A 178 -4.93 3.09 -11.93
CA MET A 178 -5.02 4.33 -12.68
C MET A 178 -3.68 5.06 -12.69
N LEU A 179 -3.07 5.16 -13.87
CA LEU A 179 -1.83 5.89 -14.09
C LEU A 179 -2.13 7.36 -14.41
N LEU A 180 -1.55 8.26 -13.61
CA LEU A 180 -1.66 9.72 -13.72
C LEU A 180 -0.30 10.41 -13.85
#